data_AF-A0A7C6EAX7-F1
#
_entry.id   AF-A0A7C6EAX7-F1
#
_cell.length_a   1.000
_cell.length_b   1.000
_cell.length_c   1.000
_cell.angle_alpha   90.00
_cell.angle_beta   90.00
_cell.angle_gamma   90.00
#
_symmetry.space_group_name_H-M   'P 1'
#
loop_
_entity.id
_entity.type
_entity.pdbx_description
1 polymer ?
#
loop_
_entity_poly.entity_id
_entity_poly.type
_entity_poly.pdbx_seq_one_letter_code
_entity_poly.pdbx_strand_id
1 'polypeptide(L)'
;MAVRNAYRRIQKWEANLSGDALSTKVGRLKDMMKSQIEEMFPALVSMEDRVKTVLDEEGISTTQYPFYLNFARQCFKLVREFAGATLINRANIMLQRWVADGYTQAILERIRDVVFTLAAPGP
;
A
#
# COMPACT_ATOMS: atom_id res chain seq x y z
N MET A 1 6.89 -5.62 -29.09
CA MET A 1 5.45 -5.28 -29.16
C MET A 1 5.33 -3.79 -29.44
N ALA A 2 4.60 -3.38 -30.49
CA ALA A 2 4.41 -1.96 -30.78
C ALA A 2 3.51 -1.27 -29.74
N VAL A 3 3.81 -0.02 -29.41
CA VAL A 3 3.00 0.78 -28.48
C VAL A 3 1.61 0.99 -29.08
N ARG A 4 0.56 0.61 -28.34
CA ARG A 4 -0.83 0.81 -28.78
C ARG A 4 -1.16 2.30 -28.84
N ASN A 5 -1.63 2.76 -30.01
CA ASN A 5 -2.09 4.13 -30.26
C ASN A 5 -3.23 4.53 -29.30
N ALA A 6 -3.28 5.83 -28.96
CA ALA A 6 -4.28 6.43 -28.08
C ALA A 6 -5.72 6.13 -28.48
N TYR A 7 -6.07 6.22 -29.76
CA TYR A 7 -7.43 5.99 -30.26
C TYR A 7 -7.95 4.60 -29.90
N ARG A 8 -7.13 3.57 -30.09
CA ARG A 8 -7.47 2.18 -29.73
C ARG A 8 -7.66 2.00 -28.22
N ARG A 9 -6.96 2.78 -27.40
CA ARG A 9 -7.13 2.75 -25.93
C ARG A 9 -8.46 3.38 -25.52
N ILE A 10 -8.81 4.50 -26.14
CA ILE A 10 -10.07 5.23 -25.90
C ILE A 10 -11.27 4.36 -26.27
N GLN A 11 -11.31 3.83 -27.49
CA GLN A 11 -12.43 2.97 -27.94
C GLN A 11 -12.62 1.75 -27.04
N LYS A 12 -11.53 1.12 -26.60
CA LYS A 12 -11.61 -0.03 -25.68
C LYS A 12 -12.15 0.39 -24.31
N TRP A 13 -11.78 1.57 -23.82
CA TRP A 13 -12.29 2.11 -22.56
C TRP A 13 -13.80 2.36 -22.65
N GLU A 14 -14.27 3.02 -23.71
CA GLU A 14 -15.71 3.27 -23.95
C GLU A 14 -16.51 1.97 -24.01
N ALA A 15 -16.02 0.98 -24.76
CA ALA A 15 -16.69 -0.31 -24.88
C ALA A 15 -16.84 -1.03 -23.52
N ASN A 16 -15.84 -0.94 -22.64
CA ASN A 16 -15.87 -1.56 -21.31
C ASN A 16 -16.83 -0.87 -20.33
N LEU A 17 -17.23 0.38 -20.60
CA LEU A 17 -18.11 1.17 -19.75
C LEU A 17 -19.53 1.30 -20.29
N SER A 18 -19.84 0.65 -21.42
CA SER A 18 -21.22 0.47 -21.84
C SER A 18 -22.02 -0.18 -20.70
N GLY A 19 -23.23 0.34 -20.43
CA GLY A 19 -24.01 0.00 -19.23
C GLY A 19 -24.20 -1.51 -19.03
N ASP A 20 -24.46 -2.24 -20.11
CA ASP A 20 -24.65 -3.69 -20.09
C ASP A 20 -23.36 -4.46 -19.77
N ALA A 21 -22.23 -4.05 -20.36
CA ALA A 21 -20.92 -4.66 -20.11
C ALA A 21 -20.47 -4.43 -18.66
N LEU A 22 -20.72 -3.22 -18.12
CA LEU A 22 -20.38 -2.89 -16.75
C LEU A 22 -21.23 -3.68 -15.75
N SER A 23 -22.55 -3.68 -15.93
CA SER A 23 -23.49 -4.40 -15.06
C SER A 23 -23.17 -5.89 -15.00
N THR A 24 -22.97 -6.50 -16.16
CA THR A 24 -22.60 -7.93 -16.28
C THR A 24 -21.28 -8.22 -15.58
N LYS A 25 -20.27 -7.37 -15.76
CA LYS A 25 -18.95 -7.55 -15.14
C LYS A 25 -19.01 -7.40 -13.62
N VAL A 26 -19.71 -6.39 -13.11
CA VAL A 26 -19.86 -6.17 -11.67
C VAL A 26 -20.67 -7.30 -11.05
N GLY A 27 -21.79 -7.69 -11.65
CA GLY A 27 -22.60 -8.82 -11.18
C GLY A 27 -21.78 -10.10 -11.02
N ARG A 28 -20.92 -10.41 -12.00
CA ARG A 28 -20.04 -11.59 -11.94
C ARG A 28 -18.95 -11.52 -10.86
N LEU A 29 -18.43 -10.32 -10.57
CA LEU A 29 -17.27 -10.15 -9.68
C LEU A 29 -17.65 -9.77 -8.26
N LYS A 30 -18.90 -9.36 -8.01
CA LYS A 30 -19.35 -8.78 -6.74
C LYS A 30 -18.97 -9.60 -5.52
N ASP A 31 -19.25 -10.90 -5.52
CA ASP A 31 -19.02 -11.75 -4.35
C ASP A 31 -17.53 -11.96 -4.08
N MET A 32 -16.73 -12.12 -5.13
CA MET A 32 -15.27 -12.18 -5.03
C MET A 32 -14.70 -10.87 -4.49
N MET A 33 -15.17 -9.72 -5.00
CA MET A 33 -14.73 -8.39 -4.53
C MET A 33 -15.10 -8.18 -3.06
N LYS A 34 -16.29 -8.60 -2.65
CA LYS A 34 -16.75 -8.52 -1.26
C LYS A 34 -15.87 -9.36 -0.35
N SER A 35 -15.65 -10.63 -0.69
CA SER A 35 -14.81 -11.55 0.10
C SER A 35 -13.38 -11.01 0.26
N GLN A 36 -12.79 -10.46 -0.79
CA GLN A 36 -11.45 -9.86 -0.72
C GLN A 36 -11.40 -8.65 0.23
N ILE A 37 -12.45 -7.83 0.25
CA ILE A 37 -12.52 -6.65 1.13
C ILE A 37 -12.76 -7.06 2.59
N GLU A 38 -13.62 -8.05 2.83
CA GLU A 38 -13.90 -8.60 4.16
C GLU A 38 -12.63 -9.17 4.83
N GLU A 39 -11.70 -9.71 4.04
CA GLU A 39 -10.40 -10.15 4.53
C GLU A 39 -9.41 -8.97 4.69
N MET A 40 -9.36 -8.06 3.71
CA MET A 40 -8.32 -7.02 3.64
C MET A 40 -8.50 -5.91 4.69
N PHE A 41 -9.73 -5.46 4.91
CA PHE A 41 -9.97 -4.27 5.73
C PHE A 41 -9.65 -4.51 7.21
N PRO A 42 -9.99 -5.65 7.83
CA PRO A 42 -9.55 -5.95 9.20
C PRO A 42 -8.02 -5.97 9.33
N ALA A 43 -7.32 -6.57 8.37
CA ALA A 43 -5.85 -6.61 8.37
C ALA A 43 -5.23 -5.20 8.23
N LEU A 44 -5.83 -4.36 7.39
CA LEU A 44 -5.42 -2.97 7.22
C LEU A 44 -5.62 -2.17 8.51
N VAL A 45 -6.81 -2.25 9.12
CA VAL A 45 -7.12 -1.53 10.37
C VAL A 45 -6.19 -1.98 11.50
N SER A 46 -5.98 -3.29 11.66
CA SER A 46 -5.05 -3.83 12.67
C SER A 46 -3.62 -3.31 12.48
N MET A 47 -3.15 -3.21 11.24
CA MET A 47 -1.84 -2.63 10.93
C MET A 47 -1.79 -1.14 11.27
N GLU A 48 -2.82 -0.36 10.90
CA GLU A 48 -2.88 1.07 11.19
C GLU A 48 -2.94 1.39 12.68
N ASP A 49 -3.64 0.58 13.47
CA ASP A 49 -3.69 0.75 14.92
C ASP A 49 -2.32 0.50 15.57
N ARG A 50 -1.59 -0.52 15.11
CA ARG A 50 -0.19 -0.75 15.55
C ARG A 50 0.73 0.41 15.20
N VAL A 51 0.57 1.02 14.03
CA VAL A 51 1.34 2.22 13.64
C VAL A 51 0.99 3.39 14.55
N LYS A 52 -0.29 3.63 14.84
CA LYS A 52 -0.70 4.71 15.74
C LYS A 52 -0.10 4.53 17.13
N THR A 53 -0.10 3.30 17.67
CA THR A 53 0.58 3.01 18.95
C THR A 53 2.05 3.43 18.93
N VAL A 54 2.78 3.10 17.85
CA VAL A 54 4.18 3.54 17.68
C VAL A 54 4.27 5.07 17.65
N LEU A 55 3.38 5.76 16.93
CA LEU A 55 3.41 7.22 16.84
C LEU A 55 3.05 7.90 18.17
N ASP A 56 2.13 7.32 18.94
CA ASP A 56 1.76 7.78 20.28
C ASP A 56 2.96 7.63 21.23
N GLU A 57 3.67 6.48 21.19
CA GLU A 57 4.87 6.22 21.98
C GLU A 57 6.02 7.20 21.68
N GLU A 58 6.17 7.59 20.40
CA GLU A 58 7.18 8.55 19.94
C GLU A 58 6.74 10.02 20.11
N GLY A 59 5.55 10.27 20.68
CA GLY A 59 5.04 11.62 20.96
C GLY A 59 4.72 12.44 19.70
N ILE A 60 4.38 11.77 18.60
CA ILE A 60 4.11 12.45 17.33
C ILE A 60 2.76 13.14 17.35
N SER A 61 2.71 14.34 16.76
CA SER A 61 1.44 15.05 16.62
C SER A 61 0.47 14.27 15.73
N THR A 62 -0.78 14.15 16.15
CA THR A 62 -1.85 13.49 15.37
C THR A 62 -2.04 14.10 13.98
N THR A 63 -1.71 15.39 13.80
CA THR A 63 -1.68 16.06 12.50
C THR A 63 -0.73 15.40 11.50
N GLN A 64 0.34 14.76 11.99
CA GLN A 64 1.34 14.09 11.16
C GLN A 64 1.02 12.60 10.89
N TYR A 65 0.03 12.02 11.58
CA TYR A 65 -0.29 10.59 11.47
C TYR A 65 -0.61 10.15 10.04
N PRO A 66 -1.39 10.91 9.23
CA PRO A 66 -1.71 10.50 7.88
C PRO A 66 -0.47 10.23 7.01
N PHE A 67 0.63 10.95 7.23
CA PHE A 67 1.85 10.78 6.47
C PHE A 67 2.57 9.47 6.81
N TYR A 68 2.75 9.19 8.10
CA TYR A 68 3.34 7.94 8.56
C TYR A 68 2.46 6.72 8.26
N LEU A 69 1.13 6.86 8.33
CA LEU A 69 0.19 5.82 7.90
C LEU A 69 0.30 5.54 6.39
N ASN A 70 0.53 6.55 5.55
CA ASN A 70 0.73 6.36 4.12
C ASN A 70 2.04 5.62 3.79
N PHE A 71 3.11 5.86 4.56
CA PHE A 71 4.31 5.04 4.50
C PHE A 71 3.99 3.59 4.90
N ALA A 72 3.34 3.37 6.05
CA ALA A 72 3.02 2.05 6.54
C ALA A 72 2.12 1.26 5.58
N ARG A 73 1.12 1.90 4.94
CA ARG A 73 0.27 1.28 3.91
C ARG A 73 1.08 0.80 2.70
N GLN A 74 2.13 1.53 2.31
CA GLN A 74 3.02 1.11 1.23
C GLN A 74 3.87 -0.10 1.65
N CYS A 75 4.39 -0.10 2.89
CA CYS A 75 5.05 -1.28 3.44
C CYS A 75 4.11 -2.49 3.51
N PHE A 76 2.86 -2.29 3.95
CA PHE A 76 1.83 -3.33 4.00
C PHE A 76 1.53 -3.93 2.63
N LYS A 77 1.51 -3.10 1.57
CA LYS A 77 1.44 -3.60 0.19
C LYS A 77 2.67 -4.44 -0.17
N LEU A 78 3.87 -3.96 0.14
CA LEU A 78 5.12 -4.63 -0.21
C LEU A 78 5.25 -6.02 0.44
N VAL A 79 4.93 -6.16 1.73
CA VAL A 79 5.01 -7.47 2.44
C VAL A 79 4.07 -8.51 1.85
N ARG A 80 3.01 -8.09 1.14
CA ARG A 80 2.07 -8.99 0.45
C ARG A 80 2.50 -9.34 -0.97
N GLU A 81 3.41 -8.57 -1.57
CA GLU A 81 3.88 -8.76 -2.96
C GLU A 81 5.26 -9.42 -3.03
N PHE A 82 6.11 -9.24 -2.01
CA PHE A 82 7.50 -9.65 -2.02
C PHE A 82 7.89 -10.39 -0.74
N ALA A 83 8.97 -11.15 -0.80
CA ALA A 83 9.57 -11.84 0.34
C ALA A 83 11.09 -11.74 0.32
N GLY A 84 11.71 -12.05 1.46
CA GLY A 84 13.18 -12.13 1.62
C GLY A 84 13.90 -10.83 1.27
N ALA A 85 15.06 -10.95 0.62
CA ALA A 85 15.92 -9.82 0.27
C ALA A 85 15.21 -8.77 -0.61
N THR A 86 14.32 -9.18 -1.52
CA THR A 86 13.58 -8.25 -2.37
C THR A 86 12.64 -7.37 -1.57
N LEU A 87 11.96 -7.95 -0.57
CA LEU A 87 11.08 -7.19 0.33
C LEU A 87 11.88 -6.16 1.13
N ILE A 88 12.99 -6.60 1.74
CA ILE A 88 13.87 -5.73 2.52
C ILE A 88 14.36 -4.56 1.66
N ASN A 89 14.90 -4.83 0.48
CA ASN A 89 15.39 -3.80 -0.43
C ASN A 89 14.30 -2.80 -0.84
N ARG A 90 13.09 -3.29 -1.18
CA ARG A 90 11.98 -2.42 -1.57
C ARG A 90 11.47 -1.58 -0.39
N ALA A 91 11.40 -2.15 0.81
CA ALA A 91 11.03 -1.42 2.01
C ALA A 91 12.05 -0.31 2.32
N ASN A 92 13.35 -0.58 2.14
CA ASN A 92 14.40 0.42 2.33
C ASN A 92 14.34 1.54 1.29
N ILE A 93 14.14 1.21 0.01
CA ILE A 93 13.93 2.23 -1.04
C ILE A 93 12.73 3.13 -0.69
N MET A 94 11.63 2.53 -0.22
CA MET A 94 10.47 3.28 0.22
C MET A 94 10.81 4.20 1.39
N LEU A 95 11.49 3.69 2.41
CA LEU A 95 11.91 4.47 3.57
C LEU A 95 12.78 5.66 3.16
N GLN A 96 13.79 5.45 2.32
CA GLN A 96 14.68 6.51 1.84
C GLN A 96 13.94 7.59 1.06
N ARG A 97 12.92 7.23 0.27
CA ARG A 97 12.06 8.22 -0.38
C ARG A 97 11.34 9.11 0.64
N TRP A 98 10.72 8.53 1.65
CA TRP A 98 10.00 9.31 2.66
C TRP A 98 10.95 10.16 3.52
N VAL A 99 12.17 9.68 3.78
CA VAL A 99 13.21 10.51 4.41
C VAL A 99 13.57 11.70 3.52
N ALA A 100 13.72 11.50 2.21
CA ALA A 100 13.99 12.58 1.26
C ALA A 100 12.85 13.60 1.17
N ASP A 101 11.60 13.18 1.40
CA ASP A 101 10.42 14.05 1.49
C ASP A 101 10.36 14.84 2.83
N GLY A 102 11.31 14.61 3.75
CA GLY A 102 11.49 15.39 4.98
C GLY A 102 10.96 14.74 6.26
N TYR A 103 10.59 13.45 6.23
CA TYR A 103 10.08 12.74 7.40
C TYR A 103 11.21 12.12 8.23
N THR A 104 10.98 12.01 9.55
CA THR A 104 12.01 11.55 10.49
C THR A 104 12.35 10.08 10.27
N GLN A 105 13.59 9.82 9.87
CA GLN A 105 14.08 8.47 9.57
C GLN A 105 13.87 7.48 10.72
N ALA A 106 14.21 7.87 11.96
CA ALA A 106 14.09 6.99 13.12
C ALA A 106 12.66 6.46 13.33
N ILE A 107 11.65 7.29 13.06
CA ILE A 107 10.24 6.92 13.20
C ILE A 107 9.81 5.97 12.08
N LEU A 108 10.26 6.23 10.85
CA LEU A 108 10.01 5.33 9.71
C LEU A 108 10.66 3.96 9.92
N GLU A 109 11.88 3.92 10.46
CA GLU A 109 12.58 2.69 10.85
C GLU A 109 11.83 1.97 11.97
N ARG A 110 11.39 2.70 13.00
CA ARG A 110 10.59 2.12 14.09
C ARG A 110 9.30 1.48 13.58
N ILE A 111 8.58 2.13 12.68
CA ILE A 111 7.39 1.57 12.05
C ILE A 111 7.75 0.30 11.25
N ARG A 112 8.80 0.36 10.43
CA ARG A 112 9.28 -0.79 9.63
C ARG A 112 9.58 -2.00 10.53
N ASP A 113 10.29 -1.78 11.63
CA ASP A 113 10.81 -2.84 12.48
C ASP A 113 9.71 -3.40 13.40
N VAL A 114 8.92 -2.55 14.06
CA VAL A 114 7.89 -2.97 15.03
C VAL A 114 6.64 -3.51 14.34
N VAL A 115 6.21 -2.87 13.24
CA VAL A 115 4.95 -3.24 12.59
C VAL A 115 5.15 -4.38 11.60
N PHE A 116 6.25 -4.36 10.84
CA PHE A 116 6.51 -5.31 9.76
C PHE A 116 7.65 -6.29 10.03
N THR A 117 8.37 -6.17 11.15
CA THR A 117 9.50 -7.06 11.50
C THR A 117 10.57 -7.15 10.42
N LEU A 118 10.72 -6.07 9.62
CA LEU A 118 11.70 -6.01 8.54
C LEU A 118 12.97 -5.37 9.07
N ALA A 119 13.96 -6.18 9.43
CA ALA A 119 15.27 -5.68 9.81
C ALA A 119 15.96 -4.92 8.65
N ALA A 120 16.87 -4.01 9.02
CA ALA A 120 17.75 -3.34 8.07
C ALA A 120 18.51 -4.36 7.20
N PRO A 121 18.83 -4.02 5.94
CA PRO A 121 19.63 -4.91 5.10
C PRO A 121 21.01 -5.09 5.75
N GLY A 122 21.51 -6.32 5.74
CA GLY A 122 22.89 -6.59 6.18
C GLY A 122 23.90 -5.82 5.33
N PRO A 123 25.13 -5.61 5.85
CA PRO A 123 26.21 -4.96 5.10
C PRO A 123 26.57 -5.70 3.82
#